data_AF-R3L5T4-F1
#
_entry.id   AF-R3L5T4-F1
#
_cell.length_a   1.000
_cell.length_b   1.000
_cell.length_c   1.000
_cell.angle_alpha   90.00
_cell.angle_beta   90.00
_cell.angle_gamma   90.00
#
_symmetry.space_group_name_H-M   'P 1'
#
loop_
_entity.id
_entity.type
_entity.pdbx_description
1 polymer ?
#
loop_
_entity_poly.entity_id
_entity_poly.type
_entity_poly.pdbx_seq_one_letter_code
_entity_poly.pdbx_strand_id
1 'polypeptide(L)'
;MDNQEILIKVKDNLKISWEDDQTNRELLDYIESARKYLLNLSGVELTFARGSREIELLVERVRYRYNNALDDFEKNFASEIAAFILDMAVQNHLEEVESYGSD
;
A
#
# COMPACT_ATOMS: atom_id res chain seq x y z
N MET A 1 4.58 0.60 9.01
CA MET A 1 4.89 2.04 9.17
C MET A 1 3.65 2.76 9.66
N ASP A 2 3.81 3.78 10.50
CA ASP A 2 2.65 4.59 10.95
C ASP A 2 2.18 5.57 9.86
N ASN A 3 1.01 6.19 10.07
CA ASN A 3 0.43 7.08 9.07
C ASN A 3 1.24 8.36 8.81
N GLN A 4 2.00 8.85 9.79
CA GLN A 4 2.83 10.05 9.61
C GLN A 4 4.06 9.73 8.77
N GLU A 5 4.72 8.60 9.03
CA GLU A 5 5.83 8.14 8.20
C GLU A 5 5.41 7.90 6.75
N ILE A 6 4.23 7.33 6.53
CA ILE A 6 3.69 7.10 5.19
C ILE A 6 3.32 8.42 4.52
N LEU A 7 2.70 9.36 5.24
CA LEU A 7 2.40 10.69 4.72
C LEU A 7 3.66 11.40 4.23
N ILE A 8 4.74 11.38 5.00
CA ILE A 8 6.05 11.93 4.58
C ILE A 8 6.51 11.26 3.29
N LYS A 9 6.47 9.92 3.21
CA LYS A 9 6.91 9.18 2.03
C LYS A 9 6.06 9.48 0.79
N VAL A 10 4.75 9.69 0.96
CA VAL A 10 3.84 10.12 -0.09
C VAL A 10 4.17 11.54 -0.56
N LYS A 11 4.36 12.49 0.38
CA LYS A 11 4.75 13.87 0.06
C LYS A 11 6.08 13.92 -0.70
N ASP A 12 7.07 13.12 -0.28
CA ASP A 12 8.38 13.00 -0.94
C ASP A 12 8.27 12.45 -2.38
N ASN A 13 7.38 11.47 -2.61
CA ASN A 13 7.12 10.92 -3.95
C ASN A 13 6.42 11.98 -4.83
N LEU A 14 5.47 12.73 -4.27
CA LEU A 14 4.75 13.81 -4.93
C LEU A 14 5.54 15.12 -5.08
N LYS A 15 6.73 15.23 -4.48
CA LYS A 15 7.53 16.47 -4.41
C LYS A 15 6.81 17.63 -3.71
N ILE A 16 5.97 17.30 -2.72
CA ILE A 16 5.28 18.27 -1.87
C ILE A 16 6.17 18.58 -0.67
N SER A 17 6.73 19.78 -0.62
CA SER A 17 7.61 20.23 0.47
C SER A 17 6.97 21.24 1.42
N TRP A 18 5.73 21.66 1.15
CA TRP A 18 5.01 22.62 1.99
C TRP A 18 4.16 21.90 3.04
N GLU A 19 3.87 22.61 4.12
CA GLU A 19 2.89 22.19 5.11
C GLU A 19 1.56 22.89 4.83
N ASP A 20 0.58 22.08 4.45
CA ASP A 20 -0.80 22.51 4.22
C ASP A 20 -1.74 21.47 4.81
N ASP A 21 -2.55 21.88 5.79
CA ASP A 21 -3.42 20.98 6.54
C ASP A 21 -4.48 20.31 5.66
N GLN A 22 -4.97 21.02 4.63
CA GLN A 22 -5.96 20.46 3.72
C GLN A 22 -5.34 19.35 2.87
N THR A 23 -4.19 19.62 2.25
CA THR A 23 -3.42 18.64 1.47
C THR A 23 -3.06 17.43 2.35
N ASN A 24 -2.58 17.66 3.58
CA ASN A 24 -2.21 16.59 4.50
C ASN A 24 -3.43 15.70 4.83
N ARG A 25 -4.61 16.28 5.09
CA ARG A 25 -5.85 15.52 5.32
C ARG A 25 -6.26 14.70 4.10
N GLU A 26 -6.24 15.30 2.90
CA GLU A 26 -6.61 14.59 1.66
C GLU A 26 -5.66 13.42 1.37
N LEU A 27 -4.35 13.61 1.55
CA LEU A 27 -3.37 12.53 1.38
C LEU A 27 -3.57 11.41 2.40
N LEU A 28 -3.92 11.72 3.65
CA LEU A 28 -4.26 10.71 4.66
C LEU A 28 -5.49 9.89 4.24
N ASP A 29 -6.54 10.53 3.71
CA ASP A 29 -7.71 9.81 3.20
C ASP A 29 -7.35 8.90 2.01
N TYR A 30 -6.44 9.34 1.14
CA TYR A 30 -5.96 8.54 0.02
C TYR A 30 -5.12 7.35 0.49
N ILE A 31 -4.27 7.54 1.51
CA ILE A 31 -3.49 6.48 2.16
C ILE A 31 -4.44 5.43 2.75
N GLU A 32 -5.45 5.83 3.51
CA GLU A 32 -6.44 4.90 4.08
C GLU A 32 -7.21 4.13 3.00
N SER A 33 -7.59 4.82 1.91
CA SER A 33 -8.21 4.15 0.77
C SER A 33 -7.27 3.14 0.09
N ALA A 34 -5.98 3.46 -0.03
CA ALA A 34 -4.99 2.56 -0.61
C ALA A 34 -4.70 1.35 0.30
N ARG A 35 -4.66 1.55 1.63
CA ARG A 35 -4.56 0.45 2.60
C ARG A 35 -5.71 -0.54 2.44
N LYS A 36 -6.95 -0.04 2.42
CA LYS A 36 -8.15 -0.88 2.22
C LYS A 36 -8.13 -1.62 0.90
N TYR A 37 -7.69 -0.95 -0.17
CA TYR A 37 -7.54 -1.57 -1.47
C TYR A 37 -6.57 -2.75 -1.42
N LEU A 38 -5.37 -2.57 -0.87
CA LEU A 38 -4.37 -3.62 -0.78
C LEU A 38 -4.80 -4.75 0.16
N LEU A 39 -5.43 -4.44 1.29
CA LEU A 39 -6.00 -5.42 2.21
C LEU A 39 -7.05 -6.31 1.52
N ASN A 40 -7.92 -5.72 0.70
CA ASN A 40 -8.94 -6.48 -0.04
C ASN A 40 -8.32 -7.39 -1.11
N LEU A 41 -7.18 -7.00 -1.70
CA LEU A 41 -6.46 -7.82 -2.65
C LEU A 41 -5.70 -8.97 -1.99
N SER A 42 -5.06 -8.70 -0.85
CA SER A 42 -4.23 -9.69 -0.14
C SER A 42 -5.06 -10.69 0.67
N GLY A 43 -6.21 -10.25 1.20
CA GLY A 43 -7.03 -11.06 2.11
C GLY A 43 -6.40 -11.28 3.50
N VAL A 44 -5.25 -10.66 3.78
CA VAL A 44 -4.48 -10.81 5.02
C VAL A 44 -4.03 -9.46 5.56
N GLU A 45 -3.77 -9.41 6.86
CA GLU A 45 -3.28 -8.19 7.52
C GLU A 45 -1.92 -7.76 6.96
N LEU A 46 -1.79 -6.47 6.65
CA LEU A 46 -0.61 -5.88 6.02
C LEU A 46 0.17 -5.03 7.03
N THR A 47 1.49 -5.19 7.05
CA THR A 47 2.37 -4.55 8.04
C THR A 47 2.91 -3.20 7.58
N PHE A 48 2.92 -2.98 6.26
CA PHE A 48 3.52 -1.85 5.55
C PHE A 48 4.93 -1.57 6.05
N ALA A 49 5.75 -2.63 6.12
CA ALA A 49 7.14 -2.54 6.53
C ALA A 49 7.95 -1.64 5.58
N ARG A 50 8.97 -0.96 6.10
CA ARG A 50 9.83 -0.08 5.30
C ARG A 50 10.54 -0.89 4.20
N GLY A 51 10.39 -0.46 2.95
CA GLY A 51 10.99 -1.15 1.79
C GLY A 51 10.21 -2.39 1.31
N SER A 52 9.03 -2.66 1.86
CA SER A 52 8.14 -3.71 1.36
C SER A 52 7.44 -3.30 0.06
N ARG A 53 6.99 -4.29 -0.72
CA ARG A 53 6.12 -4.05 -1.88
C ARG A 53 4.79 -3.40 -1.49
N GLU A 54 4.28 -3.71 -0.28
CA GLU A 54 3.06 -3.10 0.26
C GLU A 54 3.16 -1.57 0.30
N ILE A 55 4.28 -1.03 0.81
CA ILE A 55 4.44 0.43 0.91
C ILE A 55 4.69 1.05 -0.46
N GLU A 56 5.38 0.36 -1.37
CA GLU A 56 5.59 0.83 -2.74
C GLU A 56 4.25 0.95 -3.48
N LEU A 57 3.44 -0.11 -3.50
CA LEU A 57 2.13 -0.09 -4.14
C LEU A 57 1.18 0.94 -3.52
N LEU A 58 1.20 1.10 -2.19
CA LEU A 58 0.41 2.10 -1.50
C LEU A 58 0.76 3.51 -1.98
N VAL A 59 2.05 3.85 -1.97
CA VAL A 59 2.52 5.19 -2.35
C VAL A 59 2.23 5.47 -3.82
N GLU A 60 2.45 4.50 -4.71
CA GLU A 60 2.16 4.64 -6.13
C GLU A 60 0.66 4.81 -6.39
N ARG A 61 -0.21 4.04 -5.73
CA ARG A 61 -1.66 4.22 -5.85
C ARG A 61 -2.12 5.61 -5.41
N VAL A 62 -1.56 6.12 -4.31
CA VAL A 62 -1.84 7.48 -3.83
C VAL A 62 -1.36 8.51 -4.85
N ARG A 63 -0.18 8.33 -5.46
CA ARG A 63 0.32 9.22 -6.52
C ARG A 63 -0.63 9.27 -7.71
N TYR A 64 -1.11 8.13 -8.19
CA TYR A 64 -2.05 8.09 -9.30
C TYR A 64 -3.38 8.76 -8.95
N ARG A 65 -3.90 8.52 -7.73
CA ARG A 65 -5.12 9.19 -7.27
C ARG A 65 -4.96 10.70 -7.19
N TYR A 66 -3.87 11.19 -6.60
CA TYR A 66 -3.58 12.62 -6.50
C TYR A 66 -3.52 13.29 -7.88
N ASN A 67 -2.98 12.59 -8.87
CA ASN A 67 -2.88 13.09 -10.25
C ASN A 67 -4.12 12.77 -11.11
N ASN A 68 -5.26 12.42 -10.50
CA ASN A 68 -6.52 12.09 -11.20
C ASN A 68 -6.38 10.98 -12.27
N ALA A 69 -5.49 10.01 -12.04
CA ALA A 69 -5.20 8.91 -12.97
C ALA A 69 -5.44 7.54 -12.33
N LEU A 70 -6.28 7.44 -11.30
CA LEU A 70 -6.44 6.20 -10.52
C LEU A 70 -6.88 5.00 -11.38
N ASP A 71 -7.59 5.23 -12.48
CA ASP A 71 -8.02 4.24 -13.46
C ASP A 71 -6.87 3.61 -14.27
N ASP A 72 -5.70 4.26 -14.34
CA ASP A 72 -4.51 3.72 -14.99
C ASP A 72 -3.57 2.99 -14.03
N PHE A 73 -3.75 3.15 -12.71
CA PHE A 73 -2.91 2.48 -11.71
C PHE A 73 -2.93 0.95 -11.89
N GLU A 74 -4.12 0.35 -11.99
CA GLU A 74 -4.24 -1.10 -12.11
C GLU A 74 -3.64 -1.66 -13.40
N LYS A 75 -3.67 -0.88 -14.49
CA LYS A 75 -3.06 -1.28 -15.76
C LYS A 75 -1.54 -1.21 -15.66
N ASN A 76 -1.01 -0.14 -15.10
CA ASN A 76 0.42 0.13 -15.06
C ASN A 76 1.17 -0.71 -14.02
N PHE A 77 0.49 -1.13 -12.96
CA PHE A 77 1.03 -1.97 -11.88
C PHE A 77 0.47 -3.40 -11.89
N ALA A 78 -0.14 -3.85 -12.99
CA ALA A 78 -0.80 -5.16 -13.06
C ALA A 78 0.13 -6.31 -12.63
N SER A 79 1.39 -6.29 -13.08
CA SER A 79 2.40 -7.28 -12.71
C SER A 79 2.74 -7.26 -11.23
N GLU A 80 2.93 -6.08 -10.66
CA GLU A 80 3.32 -5.84 -9.28
C GLU A 80 2.19 -6.20 -8.34
N ILE A 81 0.94 -5.88 -8.72
CA ILE A 81 -0.28 -6.27 -8.01
C ILE A 81 -0.41 -7.79 -8.02
N ALA A 82 -0.24 -8.45 -9.17
CA ALA A 82 -0.31 -9.90 -9.26
C ALA A 82 0.76 -10.59 -8.41
N ALA A 83 2.00 -10.10 -8.47
CA ALA A 83 3.10 -10.61 -7.65
C ALA A 83 2.84 -10.37 -6.16
N PHE A 84 2.30 -9.22 -5.78
CA PHE A 84 1.88 -8.93 -4.41
C PHE A 84 0.83 -9.93 -3.90
N ILE A 85 -0.23 -10.18 -4.67
CA ILE A 85 -1.29 -11.13 -4.28
C ILE A 85 -0.70 -12.53 -4.10
N LEU A 86 0.16 -12.99 -5.02
CA LEU A 86 0.80 -14.29 -4.94
C LEU A 86 1.72 -14.41 -3.72
N ASP A 87 2.55 -13.39 -3.47
CA ASP A 87 3.45 -13.40 -2.32
C ASP A 87 2.66 -13.48 -1.01
N MET A 88 1.58 -12.70 -0.87
CA MET A 88 0.72 -12.74 0.33
C MET A 88 0.02 -14.08 0.51
N ALA A 89 -0.50 -14.67 -0.57
CA ALA A 89 -1.13 -15.98 -0.52
C ALA A 89 -0.13 -17.08 -0.08
N VAL A 90 1.11 -17.02 -0.58
CA VAL A 90 2.17 -17.97 -0.21
C VAL A 90 2.56 -17.80 1.25
N GLN A 91 2.80 -16.57 1.73
CA GLN A 91 3.15 -16.33 3.13
C GLN A 91 2.05 -16.81 4.08
N ASN A 92 0.78 -16.47 3.80
CA ASN A 92 -0.35 -16.92 4.61
C ASN A 92 -0.43 -18.45 4.69
N HIS A 93 -0.23 -19.15 3.57
CA HIS A 93 -0.23 -20.60 3.57
C HIS A 93 0.91 -21.21 4.39
N LEU A 94 2.11 -20.62 4.34
CA LEU A 94 3.25 -21.06 5.16
C LEU A 94 2.96 -20.88 6.65
N GLU A 95 2.39 -19.74 7.04
CA GLU A 95 1.99 -19.46 8.43
C GLU A 95 0.93 -20.46 8.93
N GLU A 96 -0.06 -20.79 8.10
CA GLU A 96 -1.06 -21.84 8.40
C GLU A 96 -0.40 -23.20 8.62
N VAL A 97 0.51 -23.62 7.73
CA VAL A 97 1.22 -24.92 7.83
C VAL A 97 2.09 -24.98 9.09
N GLU A 98 2.83 -23.92 9.41
CA GLU A 98 3.64 -23.83 10.63
C GLU A 98 2.77 -23.89 11.90
N SER A 99 1.60 -23.23 11.89
CA SER A 99 0.65 -23.30 12.99
C SER A 99 0.15 -24.72 13.25
N TYR A 100 -0.05 -25.55 12.20
CA TYR A 100 -0.52 -26.93 12.37
C TYR A 100 0.60 -27.94 12.71
N GLY A 101 1.85 -27.65 12.32
CA GLY A 101 3.00 -28.51 12.61
C GLY A 101 3.62 -28.32 14.01
N SER A 102 3.05 -27.41 14.82
CA SER A 102 3.54 -27.04 16.16
C SER A 102 2.83 -27.76 17.31
N ASP A 103 1.80 -28.57 17.01
CA ASP A 103 1.02 -29.41 17.95
C ASP A 103 1.48 -30.88 17.91
#